data_AF-A0A7C4QPW2-F1
#
_entry.id   AF-A0A7C4QPW2-F1
#
_cell.length_a   1.000
_cell.length_b   1.000
_cell.length_c   1.000
_cell.angle_alpha   90.00
_cell.angle_beta   90.00
_cell.angle_gamma   90.00
#
_symmetry.space_group_name_H-M   'P 1'
#
loop_
_entity.id
_entity.type
_entity.pdbx_description
1 polymer ?
#
loop_
_entity_poly.entity_id
_entity_poly.type
_entity_poly.pdbx_seq_one_letter_code
_entity_poly.pdbx_strand_id
1 'polypeptide(L)'
;MMRTCLLASCLAAVTLGCGGATYSPPSQTVTPVNTPFKTAIEGVAKTGEIGSAGADLEAQFEELKKSDAAKAEAVEAEFKNLLKADGNPARVKQLATELAKKL
;
A
#
# COMPACT_ATOMS: atom_id res chain seq x y z
N MET A 1 -62.86 -23.53 -2.81
CA MET A 1 -61.81 -22.52 -3.14
C MET A 1 -62.35 -21.16 -2.71
N MET A 2 -61.80 -20.70 -1.59
CA MET A 2 -62.31 -19.71 -0.63
C MET A 2 -61.79 -18.32 -1.09
N ARG A 3 -62.65 -17.39 -1.52
CA ARG A 3 -63.21 -16.27 -0.73
C ARG A 3 -62.47 -14.92 -0.89
N THR A 4 -63.24 -13.97 -1.41
CA THR A 4 -63.35 -12.54 -1.02
C THR A 4 -62.25 -11.56 -1.40
N CYS A 5 -62.60 -10.74 -2.40
CA CYS A 5 -62.37 -9.28 -2.39
C CYS A 5 -62.95 -8.65 -1.11
N LEU A 6 -62.22 -7.73 -0.47
CA LEU A 6 -62.68 -6.59 0.36
C LEU A 6 -61.40 -5.99 0.99
N LEU A 7 -60.97 -4.82 0.50
CA LEU A 7 -61.21 -3.50 1.10
C LEU A 7 -60.47 -3.24 2.42
N ALA A 8 -59.96 -2.01 2.48
CA ALA A 8 -59.69 -1.22 3.68
C ALA A 8 -58.42 -1.58 4.47
N SER A 9 -57.53 -0.59 4.63
CA SER A 9 -57.62 0.33 5.78
C SER A 9 -56.24 0.92 6.13
N CYS A 10 -56.25 2.23 6.39
CA CYS A 10 -55.50 2.98 7.41
C CYS A 10 -54.08 2.53 7.80
N LEU A 11 -53.07 3.38 7.61
CA LEU A 11 -52.73 4.54 8.45
C LEU A 11 -52.11 4.14 9.81
N ALA A 12 -50.98 4.81 10.11
CA ALA A 12 -50.16 4.83 11.34
C ALA A 12 -48.96 3.87 11.29
N ALA A 13 -47.76 4.21 11.78
CA ALA A 13 -47.37 5.24 12.72
C ALA A 13 -45.90 5.65 12.54
N VAL A 14 -45.65 6.92 12.81
CA VAL A 14 -44.45 7.52 13.44
C VAL A 14 -43.41 6.51 13.97
N THR A 15 -42.18 6.65 13.48
CA THR A 15 -40.99 6.63 14.35
C THR A 15 -40.16 7.88 14.07
N LEU A 16 -40.31 8.87 14.95
CA LEU A 16 -39.26 9.87 15.20
C LEU A 16 -38.11 9.12 15.87
N GLY A 17 -36.91 9.14 15.30
CA GLY A 17 -35.77 8.52 15.97
C GLY A 17 -34.46 8.49 15.18
N CYS A 18 -33.52 9.27 15.69
CA CYS A 18 -32.07 9.15 15.55
C CYS A 18 -31.44 9.80 14.31
N GLY A 19 -30.75 10.92 14.58
CA GLY A 19 -29.91 11.62 13.64
C GLY A 19 -28.85 10.70 13.04
N GLY A 20 -28.97 10.48 11.73
CA GLY A 20 -27.85 10.07 10.91
C GLY A 20 -26.93 11.28 10.77
N ALA A 21 -25.97 11.43 11.68
CA ALA A 21 -24.75 12.15 11.37
C ALA A 21 -24.26 11.57 10.04
N THR A 22 -24.34 12.36 8.98
CA THR A 22 -23.70 12.02 7.71
C THR A 22 -22.21 12.09 7.98
N TYR A 23 -21.67 10.99 8.47
CA TYR A 23 -20.24 10.74 8.49
C TYR A 23 -19.85 10.55 7.02
N SER A 24 -19.54 11.66 6.38
CA SER A 24 -18.74 11.63 5.17
C SER A 24 -17.42 10.99 5.61
N PRO A 25 -17.09 9.76 5.18
CA PRO A 25 -15.77 9.23 5.46
C PRO A 25 -14.79 10.26 4.89
N PRO A 26 -13.76 10.69 5.64
CA PRO A 26 -12.76 11.57 5.07
C PRO A 26 -12.29 10.90 3.79
N SER A 27 -12.40 11.64 2.67
CA SER A 27 -11.80 11.26 1.41
C SER A 27 -10.38 10.85 1.76
N GLN A 28 -10.11 9.54 1.71
CA GLN A 28 -8.78 9.04 1.95
C GLN A 28 -7.99 9.62 0.81
N THR A 29 -7.28 10.71 1.10
CA THR A 29 -6.22 11.20 0.25
C THR A 29 -5.32 10.00 0.11
N VAL A 30 -5.43 9.31 -1.03
CA VAL A 30 -4.43 8.35 -1.46
C VAL A 30 -3.23 9.22 -1.75
N THR A 31 -2.51 9.61 -0.68
CA THR A 31 -1.10 9.96 -0.82
C THR A 31 -0.54 8.80 -1.61
N PRO A 32 -0.04 9.00 -2.84
CA PRO A 32 0.61 7.92 -3.55
C PRO A 32 1.62 7.40 -2.55
N VAL A 33 1.45 6.13 -2.15
CA VAL A 33 2.37 5.47 -1.26
C VAL A 33 3.64 5.32 -2.08
N ASN A 34 4.42 6.39 -2.13
CA ASN A 34 5.82 6.29 -2.45
C ASN A 34 6.36 5.46 -1.30
N THR A 35 6.43 4.15 -1.50
CA THR A 35 6.71 3.21 -0.43
C THR A 35 8.01 3.67 0.24
N PRO A 36 8.10 3.65 1.58
CA PRO A 36 9.31 4.02 2.29
C PRO A 36 10.53 3.32 1.66
N PHE A 37 10.34 2.06 1.26
CA PHE A 37 11.29 1.27 0.50
C PHE A 37 11.80 1.96 -0.79
N LYS A 38 10.91 2.46 -1.66
CA LYS A 38 11.34 3.14 -2.90
C LYS A 38 12.20 4.37 -2.59
N THR A 39 11.80 5.17 -1.62
CA THR A 39 12.55 6.36 -1.21
C THR A 39 13.94 5.98 -0.69
N ALA A 40 14.03 4.91 0.09
CA ALA A 40 15.31 4.40 0.58
C ALA A 40 16.21 3.89 -0.55
N ILE A 41 15.66 3.14 -1.51
CA ILE A 41 16.39 2.69 -2.70
C ILE A 41 16.86 3.87 -3.57
N GLU A 42 16.05 4.92 -3.73
CA GLU A 42 16.47 6.15 -4.42
C GLU A 42 17.61 6.88 -3.69
N GLY A 43 17.63 6.83 -2.36
CA GLY A 43 18.76 7.29 -1.54
C GLY A 43 20.04 6.52 -1.87
N VAL A 44 19.96 5.20 -1.83
CA VAL A 44 21.07 4.29 -2.19
C VAL A 44 21.53 4.51 -3.63
N ALA A 45 20.61 4.77 -4.57
CA ALA A 45 20.94 5.07 -5.96
C ALA A 45 21.76 6.37 -6.11
N LYS A 46 21.55 7.35 -5.24
CA LYS A 46 22.30 8.62 -5.24
C LYS A 46 23.66 8.46 -4.57
N THR A 47 23.71 7.83 -3.39
CA THR A 47 24.93 7.73 -2.58
C THR A 47 25.85 6.61 -3.04
N GLY A 48 25.29 5.47 -3.45
CA GLY A 48 26.03 4.23 -3.72
C GLY A 48 26.42 3.48 -2.46
N GLU A 49 25.79 3.81 -1.33
CA GLU A 49 26.13 3.28 -0.01
C GLU A 49 24.95 2.50 0.55
N ILE A 50 25.18 1.25 0.95
CA ILE A 50 24.22 0.43 1.69
C ILE A 50 24.66 0.40 3.16
N GLY A 51 25.86 -0.10 3.45
CA GLY A 51 26.47 -0.04 4.79
C GLY A 51 25.49 -0.42 5.91
N SER A 52 25.32 0.48 6.89
CA SER A 52 24.40 0.27 8.03
C SER A 52 22.92 0.27 7.64
N ALA A 53 22.54 0.82 6.48
CA ALA A 53 21.15 0.86 6.04
C ALA A 53 20.66 -0.48 5.48
N GLY A 54 21.52 -1.49 5.30
CA GLY A 54 21.13 -2.80 4.76
C GLY A 54 19.99 -3.46 5.54
N ALA A 55 20.08 -3.47 6.87
CA ALA A 55 19.04 -4.05 7.73
C ALA A 55 17.72 -3.27 7.66
N ASP A 56 17.78 -1.93 7.59
CA ASP A 56 16.59 -1.08 7.43
C ASP A 56 15.92 -1.29 6.07
N LEU A 57 16.71 -1.51 5.00
CA LEU A 57 16.20 -1.83 3.67
C LEU A 57 15.49 -3.18 3.65
N GLU A 58 16.03 -4.19 4.35
CA GLU A 58 15.38 -5.49 4.47
C GLU A 58 14.05 -5.38 5.23
N ALA A 59 14.01 -4.64 6.33
CA ALA A 59 12.76 -4.39 7.07
C ALA A 59 11.70 -3.70 6.18
N GLN A 60 12.10 -2.70 5.41
CA GLN A 60 11.21 -2.00 4.49
C GLN A 60 10.76 -2.88 3.31
N PHE A 61 11.61 -3.81 2.85
CA PHE A 61 11.24 -4.80 1.85
C PHE A 61 10.22 -5.81 2.39
N GLU A 62 10.33 -6.21 3.65
CA GLU A 62 9.32 -7.05 4.31
C GLU A 62 7.98 -6.29 4.49
N GLU A 63 8.00 -4.99 4.71
CA GLU A 63 6.79 -4.16 4.66
C GLU A 63 6.20 -4.07 3.25
N LEU A 64 7.06 -3.99 2.21
CA LEU A 64 6.61 -4.09 0.83
C LEU A 64 5.94 -5.43 0.56
N LYS A 65 6.49 -6.55 1.02
CA LYS A 65 5.84 -7.88 0.89
C LYS A 65 4.46 -7.93 1.53
N LYS A 66 4.30 -7.33 2.71
CA LYS A 66 3.02 -7.29 3.43
C LYS A 66 1.97 -6.43 2.73
N SER A 67 2.39 -5.34 2.08
CA SER A 67 1.50 -4.39 1.43
C SER A 67 1.20 -4.72 -0.04
N ASP A 68 2.21 -5.19 -0.77
CA ASP A 68 2.17 -5.53 -2.19
C ASP A 68 3.12 -6.70 -2.48
N ALA A 69 2.66 -7.91 -2.18
CA ALA A 69 3.43 -9.14 -2.37
C ALA A 69 3.86 -9.35 -3.82
N ALA A 70 3.00 -9.04 -4.80
CA ALA A 70 3.29 -9.22 -6.22
C ALA A 70 4.45 -8.31 -6.67
N LYS A 71 4.44 -7.04 -6.23
CA LYS A 71 5.54 -6.12 -6.50
C LYS A 71 6.83 -6.56 -5.79
N ALA A 72 6.74 -7.00 -4.54
CA ALA A 72 7.89 -7.49 -3.80
C ALA A 72 8.54 -8.72 -4.47
N GLU A 73 7.73 -9.70 -4.90
CA GLU A 73 8.20 -10.87 -5.64
C GLU A 73 8.87 -10.48 -6.96
N ALA A 74 8.30 -9.52 -7.69
CA ALA A 74 8.83 -9.05 -8.98
C ALA A 74 10.21 -8.37 -8.88
N VAL A 75 10.60 -7.90 -7.69
CA VAL A 75 11.85 -7.16 -7.48
C VAL A 75 12.79 -7.81 -6.46
N GLU A 76 12.43 -8.99 -5.91
CA GLU A 76 13.17 -9.65 -4.84
C GLU A 76 14.60 -10.00 -5.26
N ALA A 77 14.78 -10.51 -6.48
CA ALA A 77 16.10 -10.90 -6.98
C ALA A 77 17.03 -9.69 -7.12
N GLU A 78 16.51 -8.58 -7.64
CA GLU A 78 17.23 -7.31 -7.80
C GLU A 78 17.59 -6.72 -6.44
N PHE A 79 16.67 -6.77 -5.46
CA PHE A 79 16.97 -6.33 -4.11
C PHE A 79 18.08 -7.19 -3.45
N LYS A 80 18.01 -8.52 -3.57
CA LYS A 80 19.08 -9.41 -3.07
C LYS A 80 20.42 -9.14 -3.77
N ASN A 81 20.40 -8.84 -5.07
CA ASN A 81 21.60 -8.49 -5.82
C ASN A 81 22.16 -7.13 -5.42
N LEU A 82 21.30 -6.16 -5.09
CA LEU A 82 21.71 -4.87 -4.56
C LEU A 82 22.47 -5.04 -3.24
N LEU A 83 21.93 -5.80 -2.28
CA LEU A 83 22.57 -6.04 -0.99
C LEU A 83 23.95 -6.72 -1.14
N LYS A 84 24.08 -7.65 -2.09
CA LYS A 84 25.36 -8.32 -2.40
C LYS A 84 26.39 -7.41 -3.06
N ALA A 85 25.97 -6.28 -3.62
CA ALA A 85 26.86 -5.33 -4.25
C ALA A 85 27.48 -4.33 -3.25
N ASP A 86 27.15 -4.43 -1.96
CA ASP A 86 27.74 -3.58 -0.92
C ASP A 86 29.28 -3.59 -1.00
N GLY A 87 29.88 -2.42 -0.78
CA GLY A 87 31.30 -2.19 -1.02
C GLY A 87 31.68 -1.88 -2.48
N ASN A 88 30.76 -1.96 -3.45
CA ASN A 88 30.96 -1.49 -4.82
C ASN A 88 29.98 -0.37 -5.19
N PRO A 89 30.33 0.91 -4.96
CA PRO A 89 29.40 2.03 -5.08
C PRO A 89 28.88 2.21 -6.51
N ALA A 90 29.71 1.99 -7.54
CA ALA A 90 29.25 2.08 -8.93
C ALA A 90 28.18 1.02 -9.24
N ARG A 91 28.38 -0.21 -8.77
CA ARG A 91 27.43 -1.30 -8.96
C ARG A 91 26.15 -1.09 -8.14
N VAL A 92 26.28 -0.61 -6.90
CA VAL A 92 25.14 -0.26 -6.03
C VAL A 92 24.27 0.80 -6.68
N LYS A 93 24.85 1.91 -7.17
CA LYS A 93 24.09 2.97 -7.84
C LYS A 93 23.32 2.45 -9.05
N GLN A 94 23.97 1.61 -9.86
CA GLN A 94 23.30 1.00 -11.02
C GLN A 94 22.10 0.15 -10.57
N LEU A 95 22.33 -0.83 -9.69
CA LEU A 95 21.29 -1.77 -9.25
C LEU A 95 20.14 -1.06 -8.53
N ALA A 96 20.43 -0.08 -7.68
CA ALA A 96 19.43 0.70 -6.98
C ALA A 96 18.60 1.57 -7.94
N THR A 97 19.23 2.16 -8.97
CA THR A 97 18.50 2.90 -10.01
C THR A 97 17.57 1.99 -10.80
N GLU A 98 18.02 0.79 -11.14
CA GLU A 98 17.19 -0.20 -11.85
C GLU A 98 16.03 -0.69 -10.98
N LEU A 99 16.29 -0.95 -9.70
CA LEU A 99 15.28 -1.35 -8.73
C LEU A 99 14.23 -0.26 -8.49
N ALA A 100 14.65 0.99 -8.28
CA ALA A 100 13.74 2.12 -8.05
C ALA A 100 12.74 2.35 -9.21
N LYS A 101 13.12 2.02 -10.45
CA LYS A 101 12.24 2.11 -11.62
C LYS A 101 11.11 1.07 -11.61
N LYS A 102 11.30 -0.05 -10.90
CA LYS A 102 10.34 -1.16 -10.80
C LYS A 102 9.39 -1.03 -9.60
N LEU A 103 9.74 -0.18 -8.64
CA LEU A 103 8.95 0.12 -7.44
C LEU A 103 7.88 1.17 -7.71
#